data_AF-A0A6B1E5Y0-F1
#
_entry.id   AF-A0A6B1E5Y0-F1
#
_cell.length_a   1.000
_cell.length_b   1.000
_cell.length_c   1.000
_cell.angle_alpha   90.00
_cell.angle_beta   90.00
_cell.angle_gamma   90.00
#
_symmetry.space_group_name_H-M   'P 1'
#
loop_
_entity.id
_entity.type
_entity.pdbx_description
1 polymer ?
#
loop_
_entity_poly.entity_id
_entity_poly.type
_entity_poly.pdbx_seq_one_letter_code
_entity_poly.pdbx_strand_id
1 'polypeptide(L)'
;MECQPVAGRGDDPVAGAGAHNHEYPEQASGQGEIARRLSAAIASEPPPRPYTNPLCLRASVLNIWLQYKLNTQARSRRMKLLIDTDAGVDDAQAIMLALCEPGVDVVGITTLTGNVHIRQVNPNVLTILEVMQRDVPVYAGCDRPLVQPWEDAAEFHGSDGLGGYRDRPALTRQLQDEHGVPALLRLSREYAGELTLIALGSLTNIAMA
;
A
#
# COMPACT_ATOMS: atom_id res chain seq x y z
N MET A 1 -38.47 -25.68 26.16
CA MET A 1 -38.48 -26.49 24.93
C MET A 1 -37.15 -26.24 24.27
N GLU A 2 -36.10 -26.88 24.81
CA GLU A 2 -35.58 -28.19 24.39
C GLU A 2 -34.72 -28.08 23.14
N CYS A 3 -33.41 -27.98 23.38
CA CYS A 3 -32.39 -28.52 22.48
C CYS A 3 -32.57 -30.04 22.41
N GLN A 4 -32.53 -30.61 21.21
CA GLN A 4 -32.09 -32.00 21.02
C GLN A 4 -31.17 -32.14 19.80
N PRO A 5 -30.23 -33.10 19.85
CA PRO A 5 -29.08 -33.21 18.96
C PRO A 5 -29.30 -34.25 17.85
N VAL A 6 -28.43 -34.26 16.83
CA VAL A 6 -28.31 -35.44 15.95
C VAL A 6 -26.84 -35.81 15.78
N ALA A 7 -26.55 -37.03 16.24
CA ALA A 7 -25.27 -37.72 16.15
C ALA A 7 -24.93 -38.10 14.70
N GLY A 8 -23.63 -38.19 14.43
CA GLY A 8 -23.09 -38.48 13.10
C GLY A 8 -23.13 -39.94 12.67
N ARG A 9 -22.69 -40.16 11.42
CA ARG A 9 -21.94 -41.32 10.92
C ARG A 9 -21.72 -41.15 9.40
N GLY A 10 -20.52 -41.49 8.95
CA GLY A 10 -20.27 -41.74 7.52
C GLY A 10 -18.83 -41.45 7.13
N ASP A 11 -17.89 -42.23 7.66
CA ASP A 11 -16.58 -42.41 7.04
C ASP A 11 -16.78 -43.08 5.67
N ASP A 12 -16.36 -42.42 4.60
CA ASP A 12 -16.11 -43.06 3.31
C ASP A 12 -14.77 -42.57 2.73
N PRO A 13 -14.05 -43.44 2.02
CA PRO A 13 -12.60 -43.36 1.85
C PRO A 13 -12.20 -42.38 0.75
N VAL A 14 -11.25 -41.48 1.07
CA VAL A 14 -10.58 -40.65 0.06
C VAL A 14 -9.61 -41.53 -0.73
N ALA A 15 -10.10 -42.05 -1.85
CA ALA A 15 -9.28 -42.65 -2.89
C ALA A 15 -8.46 -41.58 -3.62
N GLY A 16 -7.25 -41.96 -4.03
CA GLY A 16 -6.14 -41.08 -4.39
C GLY A 16 -6.42 -40.06 -5.49
N ALA A 17 -5.81 -38.89 -5.31
CA ALA A 17 -5.44 -37.99 -6.39
C ALA A 17 -3.94 -37.69 -6.23
N GLY A 18 -3.16 -38.13 -7.22
CA GLY A 18 -1.72 -38.02 -7.23
C GLY A 18 -1.24 -36.57 -7.17
N ALA A 19 -0.08 -36.39 -6.55
CA ALA A 19 0.70 -35.16 -6.63
C ALA A 19 1.12 -34.92 -8.09
N HIS A 20 0.28 -34.19 -8.83
CA HIS A 20 0.69 -33.58 -10.09
C HIS A 20 1.33 -32.24 -9.75
N ASN A 21 2.67 -32.23 -9.78
CA ASN A 21 3.46 -31.01 -9.87
C ASN A 21 3.08 -30.29 -11.17
N HIS A 22 2.18 -29.31 -11.06
CA HIS A 22 1.97 -28.35 -12.13
C HIS A 22 3.10 -27.30 -12.06
N GLU A 23 4.18 -27.57 -12.80
CA GLU A 23 5.12 -26.54 -13.23
C GLU A 23 4.35 -25.50 -14.05
N TYR A 24 4.23 -24.28 -13.51
CA TYR A 24 3.82 -23.13 -14.29
C TYR A 24 4.98 -22.76 -15.23
N PRO A 25 4.75 -22.68 -16.55
CA PRO A 25 5.79 -22.22 -17.47
C PRO A 25 6.12 -20.76 -17.14
N GLU A 26 7.39 -20.48 -16.86
CA GLU A 26 7.94 -19.12 -16.77
C GLU A 26 7.54 -18.34 -18.02
N GLN A 27 6.53 -17.48 -17.87
CA GLN A 27 6.29 -16.42 -18.83
C GLN A 27 7.43 -15.43 -18.67
N ALA A 28 8.44 -15.58 -19.53
CA ALA A 28 9.52 -14.62 -19.71
C ALA A 28 8.90 -13.25 -20.02
N SER A 29 8.77 -12.41 -19.00
CA SER A 29 8.44 -11.01 -19.17
C SER A 29 9.51 -10.39 -20.06
N GLY A 30 9.10 -9.64 -21.09
CA GLY A 30 10.03 -9.01 -22.06
C GLY A 30 11.08 -8.10 -21.41
N GLN A 31 10.98 -7.82 -20.11
CA GLN A 31 11.97 -7.10 -19.31
C GLN A 31 13.24 -7.94 -19.02
N GLY A 32 13.14 -9.26 -18.89
CA GLY A 32 14.29 -10.15 -18.67
C GLY A 32 15.19 -10.29 -19.91
N GLU A 33 14.58 -10.31 -21.09
CA GLU A 33 15.28 -10.35 -22.39
C GLU A 33 16.08 -9.06 -22.62
N ILE A 34 15.50 -7.90 -22.28
CA ILE A 34 16.16 -6.59 -22.40
C ILE A 34 17.35 -6.50 -21.43
N ALA A 35 17.20 -6.96 -20.19
CA ALA A 35 18.29 -6.97 -19.21
C ALA A 35 19.44 -7.91 -19.63
N ARG A 36 19.14 -9.08 -20.19
CA ARG A 36 20.15 -10.00 -20.76
C ARG A 36 20.84 -9.40 -21.98
N ARG A 37 20.11 -8.74 -22.88
CA ARG A 37 20.68 -8.10 -24.07
C ARG A 37 21.54 -6.88 -23.71
N LEU A 38 21.15 -6.10 -22.71
CA LEU A 38 22.00 -5.03 -22.17
C LEU A 38 23.28 -5.60 -21.55
N SER A 39 23.16 -6.66 -20.75
CA SER A 39 24.32 -7.28 -20.09
C SER A 39 25.29 -7.90 -21.09
N ALA A 40 24.78 -8.54 -22.15
CA ALA A 40 25.58 -9.07 -23.24
C ALA A 40 26.21 -7.96 -24.09
N ALA A 41 25.51 -6.84 -24.32
CA ALA A 41 26.06 -5.68 -25.03
C ALA A 41 27.24 -5.07 -24.25
N ILE A 42 27.08 -4.88 -22.94
CA ILE A 42 28.13 -4.37 -22.03
C ILE A 42 29.34 -5.33 -21.98
N ALA A 43 29.10 -6.65 -21.98
CA ALA A 43 30.17 -7.64 -21.97
C ALA A 43 30.90 -7.79 -23.32
N SER A 44 30.30 -7.33 -24.42
CA SER A 44 30.87 -7.39 -25.77
C SER A 44 31.67 -6.15 -26.17
N GLU A 45 31.68 -5.10 -25.32
CA GLU A 45 32.48 -3.91 -25.59
C GLU A 45 33.97 -4.24 -25.44
N PRO A 46 34.81 -3.88 -26.44
CA PRO A 46 36.25 -4.06 -26.31
C PRO A 46 36.76 -3.28 -25.09
N PRO A 47 37.80 -3.77 -24.39
CA PRO A 47 38.35 -3.07 -23.23
C PRO A 47 38.67 -1.62 -23.61
N PRO A 48 38.33 -0.64 -22.75
CA PRO A 48 38.49 0.76 -23.08
C PRO A 48 39.94 1.01 -23.48
N ARG A 49 40.16 1.45 -24.73
CA ARG A 49 41.49 1.89 -25.17
C ARG A 49 41.94 3.00 -24.22
N PRO A 50 43.23 3.04 -23.82
CA PRO A 50 43.70 4.06 -22.90
C PRO A 50 43.30 5.44 -23.43
N TYR A 51 42.52 6.17 -22.63
CA TYR A 51 41.90 7.43 -22.98
C TYR A 51 42.99 8.51 -23.12
N THR A 52 43.51 8.74 -24.33
CA THR A 52 44.55 9.73 -24.58
C THR A 52 44.02 11.11 -24.96
N ASN A 53 42.70 11.27 -25.10
CA ASN A 53 42.09 12.56 -25.47
C ASN A 53 41.36 13.22 -24.26
N PRO A 54 41.83 14.38 -23.78
CA PRO A 54 41.21 15.08 -22.64
C PRO A 54 39.76 15.52 -22.87
N LEU A 55 39.31 15.60 -24.14
CA LEU A 55 37.90 15.88 -24.47
C LEU A 55 36.97 14.70 -24.14
N CYS A 56 37.44 13.46 -24.30
CA CYS A 56 36.65 12.27 -23.96
C CYS A 56 36.47 12.11 -22.44
N LEU A 57 37.50 12.42 -21.64
CA LEU A 57 37.36 12.40 -20.17
C LEU A 57 36.34 13.44 -19.69
N ARG A 58 36.34 14.64 -20.27
CA ARG A 58 35.38 15.71 -19.96
C ARG A 58 33.96 15.32 -20.33
N ALA A 59 33.76 14.68 -21.49
CA ALA A 59 32.45 14.19 -21.90
C ALA A 59 31.92 13.08 -20.98
N SER A 60 32.77 12.13 -20.59
CA SER A 60 32.38 11.04 -19.68
C SER A 60 32.04 11.54 -18.27
N VAL A 61 32.83 12.46 -17.71
CA VAL A 61 32.54 13.08 -16.41
C VAL A 61 31.26 13.91 -16.46
N LEU A 62 31.04 14.66 -17.55
CA LEU A 62 29.81 15.41 -17.75
C LEU A 62 28.59 14.48 -17.87
N ASN A 63 28.72 13.35 -18.55
CA ASN A 63 27.63 12.39 -18.71
C ASN A 63 27.30 11.67 -17.40
N ILE A 64 28.32 11.30 -16.61
CA ILE A 64 28.15 10.77 -15.24
C ILE A 64 27.51 11.82 -14.34
N TRP A 65 27.93 13.08 -14.42
CA TRP A 65 27.34 14.17 -13.65
C TRP A 65 25.89 14.46 -14.06
N LEU A 66 25.57 14.42 -15.37
CA LEU A 66 24.20 14.54 -15.87
C LEU A 66 23.34 13.37 -15.42
N GLN A 67 23.82 12.14 -15.52
CA GLN A 67 23.12 10.95 -15.05
C GLN A 67 22.92 11.02 -13.53
N TYR A 68 23.92 11.46 -12.77
CA TYR A 68 23.79 11.70 -11.34
C TYR A 68 22.75 12.77 -11.03
N LYS A 69 22.74 13.91 -11.74
CA LYS A 69 21.75 14.99 -11.58
C LYS A 69 20.34 14.53 -11.94
N LEU A 70 20.18 13.80 -13.03
CA LEU A 70 18.88 13.26 -13.47
C LEU A 70 18.38 12.19 -12.50
N ASN A 71 19.24 11.30 -12.03
CA ASN A 71 18.88 10.23 -11.10
C ASN A 71 18.60 10.77 -9.69
N THR A 72 19.30 11.82 -9.25
CA THR A 72 18.99 12.55 -8.01
C THR A 72 17.71 13.38 -8.12
N GLN A 73 17.41 13.98 -9.27
CA GLN A 73 16.12 14.64 -9.49
C GLN A 73 14.95 13.65 -9.58
N ALA A 74 15.15 12.48 -10.20
CA ALA A 74 14.17 11.39 -10.18
C ALA A 74 13.93 10.87 -8.75
N ARG A 75 14.98 10.78 -7.93
CA ARG A 75 14.88 10.51 -6.48
C ARG A 75 14.28 11.66 -5.66
N SER A 76 14.18 12.87 -6.22
CA SER A 76 13.70 14.05 -5.49
C SER A 76 12.18 14.17 -5.45
N ARG A 77 11.46 13.49 -6.35
CA ARG A 77 10.00 13.43 -6.28
C ARG A 77 9.59 12.30 -5.36
N ARG A 78 9.20 12.68 -4.15
CA ARG A 78 8.47 11.77 -3.26
C ARG A 78 7.17 11.34 -3.94
N MET A 79 6.88 10.05 -3.90
CA MET A 79 5.63 9.49 -4.36
C MET A 79 4.49 10.06 -3.52
N LYS A 80 3.51 10.71 -4.16
CA LYS A 80 2.33 11.25 -3.50
C LYS A 80 1.38 10.10 -3.22
N LEU A 81 1.14 9.82 -1.94
CA LEU A 81 0.39 8.66 -1.50
C LEU A 81 -0.90 9.08 -0.80
N LEU A 82 -2.04 8.58 -1.28
CA LEU A 82 -3.31 8.61 -0.57
C LEU A 82 -3.62 7.19 -0.08
N ILE A 83 -3.93 7.03 1.20
CA ILE A 83 -4.24 5.72 1.79
C ILE A 83 -5.73 5.67 2.13
N ASP A 84 -6.45 4.66 1.66
CA ASP A 84 -7.85 4.38 1.98
C ASP A 84 -7.93 3.11 2.84
N THR A 85 -8.40 3.21 4.08
CA THR A 85 -8.20 2.16 5.10
C THR A 85 -9.37 2.01 6.06
N ASP A 86 -9.57 0.80 6.57
CA ASP A 86 -10.46 0.46 7.70
C ASP A 86 -9.69 0.14 8.99
N ALA A 87 -8.39 0.47 9.04
CA ALA A 87 -7.52 0.52 10.21
C ALA A 87 -7.53 -0.74 11.10
N GLY A 88 -7.35 -1.90 10.48
CA GLY A 88 -6.93 -3.13 11.13
C GLY A 88 -5.47 -3.08 11.62
N VAL A 89 -5.01 -4.19 12.21
CA VAL A 89 -3.63 -4.32 12.74
C VAL A 89 -2.59 -4.25 11.61
N ASP A 90 -2.89 -4.87 10.48
CA ASP A 90 -2.07 -4.86 9.26
C ASP A 90 -2.11 -3.50 8.55
N ASP A 91 -3.28 -2.85 8.49
CA ASP A 91 -3.37 -1.45 8.03
C ASP A 91 -2.47 -0.53 8.85
N ALA A 92 -2.49 -0.68 10.17
CA ALA A 92 -1.67 0.14 11.07
C ALA A 92 -0.19 0.00 10.73
N GLN A 93 0.27 -1.22 10.46
CA GLN A 93 1.65 -1.49 10.03
C GLN A 93 1.94 -0.87 8.66
N ALA A 94 1.02 -1.00 7.69
CA ALA A 94 1.17 -0.41 6.37
C ALA A 94 1.28 1.13 6.42
N ILE A 95 0.44 1.78 7.24
CA ILE A 95 0.49 3.22 7.46
C ILE A 95 1.83 3.62 8.10
N MET A 96 2.27 2.92 9.15
CA MET A 96 3.55 3.20 9.80
C MET A 96 4.74 3.06 8.84
N LEU A 97 4.73 2.02 7.99
CA LEU A 97 5.75 1.80 6.96
C LEU A 97 5.76 2.96 5.95
N ALA A 98 4.60 3.36 5.43
CA ALA A 98 4.48 4.47 4.50
C ALA A 98 4.98 5.80 5.09
N LEU A 99 4.70 6.06 6.38
CA LEU A 99 5.15 7.27 7.07
C LEU A 99 6.67 7.31 7.33
N CYS A 100 7.30 6.15 7.45
CA CYS A 100 8.75 5.99 7.63
C CYS A 100 9.54 6.06 6.32
N GLU A 101 8.91 5.79 5.17
CA GLU A 101 9.59 5.72 3.88
C GLU A 101 10.00 7.12 3.36
N PRO A 102 11.29 7.45 3.24
CA PRO A 102 11.74 8.79 2.86
C PRO A 102 11.33 9.21 1.45
N GLY A 103 11.10 8.24 0.56
CA GLY A 103 10.63 8.43 -0.82
C GLY A 103 9.12 8.60 -0.95
N VAL A 104 8.36 8.56 0.15
CA VAL A 104 6.90 8.66 0.16
C VAL A 104 6.46 9.95 0.86
N ASP A 105 5.42 10.55 0.32
CA ASP A 105 4.72 11.70 0.90
C ASP A 105 3.24 11.35 1.01
N VAL A 106 2.80 11.00 2.23
CA VAL A 106 1.40 10.66 2.49
C VAL A 106 0.60 11.96 2.55
N VAL A 107 -0.12 12.25 1.47
CA VAL A 107 -0.88 13.51 1.30
C VAL A 107 -2.25 13.48 1.98
N GLY A 108 -2.72 12.30 2.36
CA GLY A 108 -3.97 12.14 3.11
C GLY A 108 -4.27 10.69 3.43
N ILE A 109 -5.18 10.49 4.39
CA ILE A 109 -5.74 9.18 4.72
C ILE A 109 -7.27 9.31 4.69
N THR A 110 -7.94 8.47 3.91
CA THR A 110 -9.39 8.32 3.96
C THR A 110 -9.73 7.06 4.74
N THR A 111 -10.77 7.15 5.57
CA THR A 111 -11.23 6.01 6.37
C THR A 111 -12.58 5.52 5.91
N LEU A 112 -12.90 4.26 6.19
CA LEU A 112 -14.24 3.72 5.97
C LEU A 112 -14.54 2.59 6.95
N THR A 113 -15.81 2.19 7.02
CA THR A 113 -16.22 0.99 7.76
C THR A 113 -15.69 -0.28 7.06
N GLY A 114 -15.12 -1.19 7.83
CA GLY A 114 -14.61 -2.48 7.35
C GLY A 114 -14.44 -3.45 8.52
N ASN A 115 -13.20 -3.81 8.87
CA ASN A 115 -12.87 -4.68 10.02
C ASN A 115 -13.62 -4.30 11.30
N VAL A 116 -13.73 -2.99 11.55
CA VAL A 116 -14.59 -2.40 12.58
C VAL A 116 -15.38 -1.23 12.00
N HIS A 117 -16.42 -0.79 12.72
CA HIS A 117 -17.21 0.37 12.30
C HIS A 117 -16.36 1.65 12.24
N ILE A 118 -16.64 2.56 11.29
CA ILE A 118 -15.84 3.79 11.07
C ILE A 118 -15.61 4.64 12.33
N ARG A 119 -16.55 4.60 13.28
CA ARG A 119 -16.44 5.26 14.60
C ARG A 119 -15.22 4.79 15.41
N GLN A 120 -14.74 3.57 15.17
CA GLN A 120 -13.53 3.01 15.77
C GLN A 120 -12.32 3.15 14.83
N VAL A 121 -12.51 3.03 13.51
CA VAL A 121 -11.45 3.25 12.51
C VAL A 121 -10.84 4.64 12.63
N ASN A 122 -11.66 5.67 12.75
CA ASN A 122 -11.22 7.06 12.84
C ASN A 122 -10.23 7.29 14.00
N PRO A 123 -10.57 6.97 15.28
CA PRO A 123 -9.61 7.11 16.36
C PRO A 123 -8.41 6.15 16.25
N ASN A 124 -8.53 5.01 15.57
CA ASN A 124 -7.38 4.13 15.29
C ASN A 124 -6.34 4.83 14.40
N VAL A 125 -6.75 5.40 13.27
CA VAL A 125 -5.85 6.16 12.39
C VAL A 125 -5.23 7.36 13.11
N LEU A 126 -6.03 8.12 13.86
CA LEU A 126 -5.51 9.25 14.63
C LEU A 126 -4.51 8.80 15.71
N THR A 127 -4.74 7.66 16.35
CA THR A 127 -3.81 7.06 17.31
C THR A 127 -2.47 6.75 16.65
N ILE A 128 -2.49 6.14 15.47
CA ILE A 128 -1.28 5.81 14.71
C ILE A 128 -0.49 7.09 14.39
N LEU A 129 -1.15 8.15 13.93
CA LEU A 129 -0.51 9.43 13.62
C LEU A 129 0.05 10.13 14.87
N GLU A 130 -0.62 10.00 16.01
CA GLU A 130 -0.17 10.52 17.31
C GLU A 130 1.12 9.81 17.76
N VAL A 131 1.13 8.48 17.74
CA VAL A 131 2.31 7.66 18.08
C VAL A 131 3.49 7.96 17.15
N MET A 132 3.22 8.08 15.85
CA MET A 132 4.24 8.37 14.84
C MET A 132 4.67 9.83 14.79
N GLN A 133 3.99 10.72 15.52
CA GLN A 133 4.20 12.17 15.52
C GLN A 133 4.18 12.76 14.10
N ARG A 134 3.24 12.30 13.27
CA ARG A 134 3.07 12.77 11.89
C ARG A 134 1.82 13.62 11.76
N ASP A 135 1.88 14.63 10.90
CA ASP A 135 0.76 15.51 10.59
C ASP A 135 0.30 15.19 9.16
N VAL A 136 -0.76 14.39 9.08
CA VAL A 136 -1.37 13.94 7.82
C VAL A 136 -2.88 14.12 7.96
N PRO A 137 -3.55 14.77 7.00
CA PRO A 137 -4.99 14.99 7.10
C PRO A 137 -5.74 13.66 6.96
N VAL A 138 -6.68 13.43 7.87
CA VAL A 138 -7.55 12.23 7.90
C VAL A 138 -8.99 12.64 7.61
N TYR A 139 -9.62 11.97 6.65
CA TYR A 139 -10.97 12.27 6.18
C TYR A 139 -11.89 11.07 6.41
N ALA A 140 -12.96 11.26 7.18
CA ALA A 140 -13.94 10.20 7.40
C ALA A 140 -14.78 9.96 6.14
N GLY A 141 -14.76 8.73 5.64
CA GLY A 141 -15.53 8.30 4.48
C GLY A 141 -16.79 7.51 4.84
N CYS A 142 -17.11 6.54 3.98
CA CYS A 142 -18.36 5.78 4.03
C CYS A 142 -18.46 4.92 5.31
N ASP A 143 -19.61 5.02 5.99
CA ASP A 143 -19.90 4.31 7.23
C ASP A 143 -20.53 2.92 7.03
N ARG A 144 -20.85 2.54 5.78
CA ARG A 144 -21.47 1.26 5.43
C ARG A 144 -21.13 0.84 4.00
N PRO A 145 -21.20 -0.47 3.68
CA PRO A 145 -21.10 -0.96 2.30
C PRO A 145 -22.22 -0.43 1.41
N LEU A 146 -22.01 -0.48 0.08
CA LEU A 146 -22.97 0.03 -0.90
C LEU A 146 -24.32 -0.71 -0.92
N VAL A 147 -24.28 -2.03 -0.82
CA VAL A 147 -25.44 -2.90 -1.06
C VAL A 147 -25.71 -3.84 0.10
N GLN A 148 -24.68 -4.54 0.58
CA GLN A 148 -24.83 -5.55 1.61
C GLN A 148 -24.85 -4.92 3.01
N PRO A 149 -25.52 -5.55 3.99
CA PRO A 149 -25.34 -5.20 5.39
C PRO A 149 -23.86 -5.30 5.78
N TRP A 150 -23.42 -4.43 6.67
CA TRP A 150 -22.11 -4.57 7.30
C TRP A 150 -22.16 -5.69 8.35
N GLU A 151 -21.15 -6.55 8.34
CA GLU A 151 -20.93 -7.57 9.36
C GLU A 151 -19.66 -7.22 10.14
N ASP A 152 -19.77 -7.20 11.46
CA ASP A 152 -18.66 -6.85 12.35
C ASP A 152 -17.65 -8.00 12.41
N ALA A 153 -16.39 -7.72 12.05
CA ALA A 153 -15.29 -8.69 12.06
C ALA A 153 -14.39 -8.54 13.31
N ALA A 154 -14.86 -7.86 14.36
CA ALA A 154 -14.14 -7.64 15.61
C ALA A 154 -13.54 -8.91 16.25
N GLU A 155 -14.08 -10.11 15.96
CA GLU A 155 -13.51 -11.39 16.44
C GLU A 155 -12.07 -11.63 15.96
N PHE A 156 -11.69 -11.13 14.78
CA PHE A 156 -10.35 -11.31 14.22
C PHE A 156 -9.39 -10.17 14.55
N HIS A 157 -9.90 -8.95 14.76
CA HIS A 157 -9.08 -7.74 14.89
C HIS A 157 -9.09 -7.13 16.30
N GLY A 158 -9.74 -7.80 17.25
CA GLY A 158 -10.01 -7.26 18.57
C GLY A 158 -11.18 -6.27 18.55
N SER A 159 -11.81 -6.08 19.71
CA SER A 159 -13.00 -5.22 19.84
C SER A 159 -12.77 -3.75 19.47
N ASP A 160 -11.50 -3.34 19.37
CA ASP A 160 -11.08 -1.98 19.02
C ASP A 160 -10.44 -1.88 17.62
N GLY A 161 -10.35 -2.98 16.87
CA GLY A 161 -9.73 -3.07 15.54
C GLY A 161 -8.19 -3.01 15.52
N LEU A 162 -7.52 -2.78 16.66
CA LEU A 162 -6.06 -2.71 16.78
C LEU A 162 -5.51 -3.79 17.74
N GLY A 163 -6.18 -4.93 17.86
CA GLY A 163 -5.71 -6.05 18.68
C GLY A 163 -5.73 -5.76 20.19
N GLY A 164 -6.53 -4.80 20.65
CA GLY A 164 -6.67 -4.45 22.07
C GLY A 164 -5.58 -3.51 22.60
N TYR A 165 -5.07 -2.60 21.77
CA TYR A 165 -4.07 -1.62 22.20
C TYR A 165 -4.64 -0.65 23.24
N ARG A 166 -4.21 -0.80 24.51
CA ARG A 166 -4.75 -0.08 25.67
C ARG A 166 -4.09 1.26 25.97
N ASP A 167 -2.80 1.40 25.65
CA ASP A 167 -2.00 2.58 26.02
C ASP A 167 -2.10 3.70 24.97
N ARG A 168 -3.33 4.04 24.59
CA ARG A 168 -3.58 5.06 23.55
C ARG A 168 -3.20 6.45 24.06
N PRO A 169 -2.35 7.21 23.34
CA PRO A 169 -2.08 8.59 23.68
C PRO A 169 -3.36 9.43 23.59
N ALA A 170 -3.38 10.57 24.28
CA ALA A 170 -4.44 11.54 24.10
C ALA A 170 -4.42 12.05 22.65
N LEU A 171 -5.56 11.97 21.98
CA LEU A 171 -5.67 12.46 20.62
C LEU A 171 -5.70 13.99 20.63
N THR A 172 -4.67 14.60 20.06
CA THR A 172 -4.61 16.04 19.83
C THR A 172 -5.07 16.42 18.42
N ARG A 173 -5.02 15.45 17.50
CA ARG A 173 -5.43 15.56 16.11
C ARG A 173 -6.94 15.35 15.96
N GLN A 174 -7.50 15.99 14.95
CA GLN A 174 -8.90 15.86 14.58
C GLN A 174 -9.02 15.44 13.11
N LEU A 175 -10.16 14.84 12.79
CA LEU A 175 -10.55 14.59 11.41
C LEU A 175 -10.75 15.93 10.70
N GLN A 176 -10.54 15.92 9.38
CA GLN A 176 -10.95 17.02 8.53
C GLN A 176 -12.48 17.06 8.43
N ASP A 177 -13.05 18.26 8.28
CA ASP A 177 -14.50 18.44 8.10
C ASP A 177 -15.00 17.89 6.74
N GLU A 178 -14.10 17.80 5.75
CA GLU A 178 -14.40 17.24 4.43
C GLU A 178 -14.57 15.72 4.51
N HIS A 179 -15.63 15.20 3.88
CA HIS A 179 -15.85 13.76 3.77
C HIS A 179 -14.79 13.08 2.89
N GLY A 180 -14.49 11.79 3.16
CA GLY A 180 -13.43 11.05 2.48
C GLY A 180 -13.59 10.96 0.96
N VAL A 181 -14.82 10.76 0.47
CA VAL A 181 -15.12 10.68 -0.97
C VAL A 181 -14.79 11.98 -1.73
N PRO A 182 -15.30 13.17 -1.36
CA PRO A 182 -14.89 14.42 -2.02
C PRO A 182 -13.40 14.72 -1.82
N ALA A 183 -12.81 14.38 -0.67
CA ALA A 183 -11.37 14.53 -0.45
C ALA A 183 -10.55 13.67 -1.44
N LEU A 184 -10.95 12.41 -1.68
CA LEU A 184 -10.33 11.53 -2.66
C LEU A 184 -10.37 12.14 -4.06
N LEU A 185 -11.53 12.65 -4.50
CA LEU A 185 -11.67 13.32 -5.78
C LEU A 185 -10.83 14.59 -5.89
N ARG A 186 -10.81 15.41 -4.84
CA ARG A 186 -10.02 16.65 -4.79
C ARG A 186 -8.52 16.34 -4.88
N LEU A 187 -8.02 15.43 -4.05
CA LEU A 187 -6.62 15.04 -4.03
C LEU A 187 -6.21 14.36 -5.35
N SER A 188 -7.07 13.56 -5.96
CA SER A 188 -6.84 12.96 -7.28
C SER A 188 -6.63 14.02 -8.37
N ARG A 189 -7.41 15.11 -8.34
CA ARG A 189 -7.25 16.24 -9.27
C ARG A 189 -6.03 17.10 -8.94
N GLU A 190 -5.78 17.35 -7.66
CA GLU A 190 -4.66 18.14 -7.16
C GLU A 190 -3.31 17.50 -7.55
N TYR A 191 -3.21 16.18 -7.48
CA TYR A 191 -2.02 15.39 -7.79
C TYR A 191 -2.19 14.56 -9.07
N ALA A 192 -2.89 15.10 -10.08
CA ALA A 192 -3.22 14.38 -11.30
C ALA A 192 -1.96 13.85 -12.03
N GLY A 193 -1.94 12.53 -12.29
CA GLY A 193 -0.81 11.85 -12.92
C GLY A 193 0.36 11.55 -11.97
N GLU A 194 0.25 11.89 -10.68
CA GLU A 194 1.30 11.72 -9.67
C GLU A 194 0.82 10.95 -8.43
N LEU A 195 -0.50 10.97 -8.17
CA LEU A 195 -1.10 10.33 -7.01
C LEU A 195 -1.11 8.81 -7.17
N THR A 196 -0.50 8.14 -6.20
CA THR A 196 -0.71 6.71 -5.96
C THR A 196 -1.77 6.56 -4.87
N LEU A 197 -2.85 5.84 -5.16
CA LEU A 197 -3.86 5.44 -4.19
C LEU A 197 -3.55 4.01 -3.72
N ILE A 198 -3.45 3.82 -2.40
CA ILE A 198 -3.41 2.49 -1.79
C ILE A 198 -4.74 2.25 -1.10
N ALA A 199 -5.51 1.29 -1.60
CA ALA A 199 -6.75 0.83 -1.00
C ALA A 199 -6.48 -0.41 -0.15
N LEU A 200 -6.48 -0.22 1.17
CA LEU A 200 -6.28 -1.28 2.16
C LEU A 200 -7.60 -1.84 2.68
N GLY A 201 -8.63 -0.99 2.81
CA GLY A 201 -9.97 -1.41 3.22
C GLY A 201 -10.90 -1.79 2.06
N SER A 202 -12.20 -1.89 2.35
CA SER A 202 -13.21 -2.08 1.29
C SER A 202 -13.21 -0.93 0.27
N LEU A 203 -13.56 -1.21 -0.98
CA LEU A 203 -13.51 -0.21 -2.05
C LEU A 203 -14.68 0.77 -2.07
N THR A 204 -15.42 0.90 -0.97
CA THR A 204 -16.68 1.67 -0.92
C THR A 204 -16.45 3.17 -1.16
N ASN A 205 -15.40 3.75 -0.59
CA ASN A 205 -15.04 5.16 -0.84
C ASN A 205 -14.70 5.39 -2.32
N ILE A 206 -13.94 4.47 -2.90
CA ILE A 206 -13.47 4.53 -4.29
C ILE A 206 -14.64 4.36 -5.25
N ALA A 207 -15.56 3.45 -4.98
CA ALA A 207 -16.74 3.23 -5.81
C ALA A 207 -17.74 4.40 -5.78
N MET A 208 -17.72 5.21 -4.72
CA MET A 208 -18.56 6.41 -4.57
C MET A 208 -17.95 7.66 -5.22
N ALA A 209 -16.64 7.67 -5.48
CA ALA A 209 -15.90 8.80 -6.05
C ALA A 209 -16.04 8.85 -7.58
#